data_AF-A0AAW2HSQ2-F1
#
_entry.id   AF-A0AAW2HSQ2-F1
#
_cell.length_a   1.000
_cell.length_b   1.000
_cell.length_c   1.000
_cell.angle_alpha   90.00
_cell.angle_beta   90.00
_cell.angle_gamma   90.00
#
_symmetry.space_group_name_H-M   'P 1'
#
loop_
_entity.id
_entity.type
_entity.pdbx_description
1 polymer ?
#
loop_
_entity_poly.entity_id
_entity_poly.type
_entity_poly.pdbx_seq_one_letter_code
_entity_poly.pdbx_strand_id
1 'polypeptide(L)'
;MDKRSVLDSDKRLLEFRTYDAYLDSLVSRIDVCYFRNYVTARKIAELGYRSSGDMLTKEEFYRKLADVIEALFPSKKPYELCSYGMTSRDNLPNELANREKDNRIGLLATIIFVRYSTKSGHEISGYIDYADRLLSEDWTPFFLGKRKLRLRNSDLSFFNWRNNINYYNNSMNYTVSRFSP
;
A
#
# COMPACT_ATOMS: atom_id res chain seq x y z
N MET A 1 16.54 11.72 -13.71
CA MET A 1 15.82 12.76 -12.94
C MET A 1 15.70 12.29 -11.50
N ASP A 2 16.04 13.15 -10.54
CA ASP A 2 15.96 12.83 -9.11
C ASP A 2 14.49 12.69 -8.69
N LYS A 3 14.11 11.60 -8.00
CA LYS A 3 12.73 11.39 -7.53
C LYS A 3 12.27 12.51 -6.59
N ARG A 4 13.19 13.16 -5.89
CA ARG A 4 12.88 14.30 -5.00
C ARG A 4 12.46 15.55 -5.77
N SER A 5 13.04 15.83 -6.94
CA SER A 5 12.69 17.02 -7.72
C SER A 5 11.33 16.88 -8.41
N VAL A 6 10.96 15.66 -8.83
CA VAL A 6 9.65 15.37 -9.44
C VAL A 6 8.52 15.46 -8.41
N LEU A 7 8.77 14.96 -7.19
CA LEU A 7 7.80 15.05 -6.10
C LEU A 7 7.52 16.51 -5.71
N ASP A 8 8.53 17.39 -5.77
CA ASP A 8 8.38 18.80 -5.43
C ASP A 8 7.50 19.57 -6.43
N SER A 9 7.62 19.29 -7.73
CA SER A 9 6.70 19.81 -8.76
C SER A 9 5.27 19.27 -8.62
N ASP A 10 5.12 18.02 -8.20
CA ASP A 10 3.81 17.36 -8.07
C ASP A 10 3.06 17.77 -6.77
N LYS A 11 3.70 18.46 -5.82
CA LYS A 11 3.05 18.98 -4.59
C LYS A 11 1.89 19.92 -4.87
N ARG A 12 1.94 20.67 -5.98
CA ARG A 12 0.85 21.56 -6.40
C ARG A 12 -0.48 20.80 -6.62
N LEU A 13 -0.41 19.50 -6.92
CA LEU A 13 -1.61 18.68 -7.10
C LEU A 13 -2.50 18.64 -5.85
N LEU A 14 -1.94 18.86 -4.65
CA LEU A 14 -2.68 18.91 -3.38
C LEU A 14 -3.67 20.08 -3.29
N GLU A 15 -3.47 21.14 -4.07
CA GLU A 15 -4.38 22.29 -4.14
C GLU A 15 -5.72 21.91 -4.79
N PHE A 16 -5.73 20.84 -5.60
CA PHE A 16 -6.90 20.43 -6.38
C PHE A 16 -7.59 19.24 -5.71
N ARG A 17 -8.85 19.45 -5.28
CA ARG A 17 -9.66 18.39 -4.67
C ARG A 17 -10.14 17.32 -5.65
N THR A 18 -10.25 17.68 -6.92
CA THR A 18 -10.77 16.82 -8.00
C THR A 18 -10.02 17.07 -9.29
N TYR A 19 -10.07 16.09 -10.20
CA TYR A 19 -9.52 16.25 -11.55
C TYR A 19 -10.14 17.44 -12.29
N ASP A 20 -11.44 17.68 -12.13
CA ASP A 20 -12.11 18.85 -12.73
C ASP A 20 -11.56 20.19 -12.21
N ALA A 21 -11.21 20.27 -10.92
CA ALA A 21 -10.60 21.47 -10.36
C ALA A 21 -9.17 21.69 -10.90
N TYR A 22 -8.46 20.61 -11.18
CA TYR A 22 -7.18 20.66 -11.90
C TYR A 22 -7.37 21.15 -13.33
N LEU A 23 -8.36 20.64 -14.06
CA LEU A 23 -8.70 21.13 -15.41
C LEU A 23 -9.11 22.60 -15.41
N ASP A 24 -9.87 23.05 -14.41
CA ASP A 24 -10.27 24.44 -14.26
C ASP A 24 -9.06 25.36 -14.08
N SER A 25 -7.96 24.88 -13.47
CA SER A 25 -6.72 25.63 -13.36
C SER A 25 -5.98 25.82 -14.69
N LEU A 26 -6.28 25.00 -15.70
CA LEU A 26 -5.73 25.07 -17.05
C LEU A 26 -6.62 25.89 -18.00
N VAL A 27 -7.85 26.20 -17.61
CA VAL A 27 -8.80 26.99 -18.40
C VAL A 27 -8.61 28.48 -18.14
N SER A 28 -8.31 29.25 -19.19
CA SER A 28 -8.20 30.70 -19.08
C SER A 28 -9.57 31.38 -19.22
N ARG A 29 -9.69 32.62 -18.73
CA ARG A 29 -10.91 33.43 -18.91
C ARG A 29 -11.27 33.63 -20.39
N ILE A 30 -10.27 33.69 -21.26
CA ILE A 30 -10.44 33.82 -22.71
C ILE A 30 -11.16 32.58 -23.29
N ASP A 31 -10.82 31.39 -22.80
CA ASP A 31 -11.45 30.13 -23.25
C ASP A 31 -12.94 30.11 -22.90
N VAL A 32 -13.27 30.54 -21.70
CA VAL A 32 -14.66 30.65 -21.26
C VAL A 32 -15.42 31.68 -22.12
N CYS A 33 -14.78 32.79 -22.48
CA CYS A 33 -15.40 33.79 -23.36
C CYS A 33 -15.67 33.25 -24.78
N TYR A 34 -14.73 32.47 -25.36
CA TYR A 34 -14.91 31.89 -26.69
C TYR A 34 -15.91 30.73 -26.70
N PHE A 35 -15.82 29.81 -25.74
CA PHE A 35 -16.66 28.62 -25.69
C PHE A 35 -18.01 28.85 -25.03
N ARG A 36 -18.17 29.96 -24.29
CA ARG A 36 -19.35 30.34 -23.50
C ARG A 36 -19.81 29.28 -22.49
N ASN A 37 -19.01 28.24 -22.27
CA ASN A 37 -19.32 27.09 -21.44
C ASN A 37 -18.03 26.49 -20.86
N TYR A 38 -17.99 26.38 -19.54
CA TYR A 38 -16.87 25.77 -18.79
C TYR A 38 -16.68 24.29 -19.12
N VAL A 39 -17.76 23.54 -19.38
CA VAL A 39 -17.67 22.10 -19.70
C VAL A 39 -16.93 21.88 -21.02
N THR A 40 -17.24 22.69 -22.04
CA THR A 40 -16.55 22.65 -23.32
C THR A 40 -15.09 23.08 -23.16
N ALA A 41 -14.83 24.15 -22.42
CA ALA A 41 -13.47 24.62 -22.16
C ALA A 41 -12.60 23.57 -21.45
N ARG A 42 -13.14 22.87 -20.45
CA ARG A 42 -12.46 21.74 -19.78
C ARG A 42 -12.13 20.61 -20.75
N LYS A 43 -13.08 20.26 -21.63
CA LYS A 43 -12.86 19.18 -22.61
C LYS A 43 -11.75 19.53 -23.60
N ILE A 44 -11.64 20.80 -23.99
CA ILE A 44 -10.55 21.29 -24.84
C ILE A 44 -9.22 21.31 -24.07
N ALA A 45 -9.24 21.72 -22.79
CA ALA A 45 -8.06 21.62 -21.93
C ALA A 45 -7.59 20.17 -21.77
N GLU A 46 -8.55 19.24 -21.65
CA GLU A 46 -8.30 17.80 -21.54
C GLU A 46 -7.66 17.19 -22.79
N LEU A 47 -7.94 17.75 -23.96
CA LEU A 47 -7.32 17.35 -25.22
C LEU A 47 -5.90 17.91 -25.42
N GLY A 48 -5.36 18.65 -24.43
CA GLY A 48 -3.99 19.13 -24.46
C GLY A 48 -3.73 20.26 -25.47
N TYR A 49 -4.77 20.92 -25.99
CA TYR A 49 -4.63 21.94 -27.05
C TYR A 49 -3.82 23.19 -26.63
N ARG A 50 -3.61 23.40 -25.32
CA ARG A 50 -2.82 24.52 -24.77
C ARG A 50 -1.65 24.11 -23.88
N SER A 51 -1.73 22.92 -23.28
CA SER A 51 -0.67 22.40 -22.43
C SER A 51 0.44 21.90 -23.35
N SER A 52 1.62 22.48 -23.27
CA SER A 52 2.80 22.07 -24.06
C SER A 52 3.30 20.69 -23.63
N GLY A 53 2.51 19.64 -23.88
CA GLY A 53 2.85 18.23 -23.64
C GLY A 53 2.65 17.72 -22.20
N ASP A 54 2.70 18.58 -21.18
CA ASP A 54 2.72 18.14 -19.77
C ASP A 54 1.33 18.06 -19.11
N MET A 55 0.33 17.55 -19.82
CA MET A 55 -0.98 17.33 -19.22
C MET A 55 -1.09 15.92 -18.61
N LEU A 56 -1.45 15.86 -17.33
CA LEU A 56 -1.81 14.60 -16.67
C LEU A 56 -3.21 14.14 -17.11
N THR A 57 -3.31 12.88 -17.51
CA THR A 57 -4.59 12.18 -17.62
C THR A 57 -5.27 12.06 -16.25
N LYS A 58 -6.56 11.73 -16.22
CA LYS A 58 -7.31 11.53 -14.96
C LYS A 58 -6.66 10.47 -14.08
N GLU A 59 -6.25 9.35 -14.68
CA GLU A 59 -5.60 8.25 -13.98
C GLU A 59 -4.22 8.66 -13.44
N GLU A 60 -3.44 9.40 -14.21
CA GLU A 60 -2.14 9.91 -13.78
C GLU A 60 -2.25 10.97 -12.69
N PHE A 61 -3.26 11.85 -12.76
CA PHE A 61 -3.55 12.84 -11.73
C PHE A 61 -3.78 12.16 -10.38
N TYR A 62 -4.69 11.17 -10.32
CA TYR A 62 -4.96 10.48 -9.06
C TYR A 62 -3.79 9.63 -8.59
N ARG A 63 -3.01 9.04 -9.51
CA ARG A 63 -1.80 8.27 -9.17
C ARG A 63 -0.75 9.16 -8.53
N LYS A 64 -0.40 10.27 -9.19
CA LYS A 64 0.57 11.24 -8.67
C LYS A 64 0.09 11.89 -7.38
N LEU A 65 -1.20 12.21 -7.27
CA LEU A 65 -1.78 12.74 -6.05
C LEU A 65 -1.63 11.74 -4.89
N ALA A 66 -1.89 10.45 -5.13
CA ALA A 66 -1.68 9.41 -4.13
C ALA A 66 -0.21 9.27 -3.73
N ASP A 67 0.72 9.31 -4.69
CA ASP A 67 2.17 9.25 -4.42
C ASP A 67 2.64 10.44 -3.58
N VAL A 68 2.16 11.65 -3.87
CA VAL A 68 2.46 12.86 -3.09
C VAL A 68 1.89 12.78 -1.67
N ILE A 69 0.64 12.31 -1.52
CA ILE A 69 0.01 12.13 -0.21
C ILE A 69 0.81 11.10 0.60
N GLU A 70 1.16 9.96 0.03
CA GLU A 70 1.94 8.92 0.71
C GLU A 70 3.35 9.43 1.06
N ALA A 71 3.96 10.29 0.25
CA ALA A 71 5.27 10.84 0.57
C ALA A 71 5.24 11.88 1.71
N LEU A 72 4.17 12.68 1.82
CA LEU A 72 4.02 13.70 2.87
C LEU A 72 3.45 13.13 4.17
N PHE A 73 2.48 12.22 4.04
CA PHE A 73 1.81 11.55 5.13
C PHE A 73 1.95 10.05 4.93
N PRO A 74 3.16 9.50 5.13
CA PRO A 74 3.39 8.08 4.96
C PRO A 74 2.45 7.32 5.86
N SER A 75 1.57 6.52 5.24
CA SER A 75 0.71 5.59 5.96
C SER A 75 1.53 4.62 6.81
N LYS A 76 2.78 4.39 6.41
CA LYS A 76 3.77 3.53 7.05
C LYS A 76 4.67 4.32 7.98
N LYS A 77 4.51 4.13 9.29
CA LYS A 77 5.38 4.73 10.30
C LYS A 77 6.35 3.68 10.86
N PRO A 78 7.58 3.55 10.33
CA PRO A 78 8.48 2.45 10.67
C PRO A 78 8.92 2.44 12.15
N TYR A 79 8.80 3.58 12.84
CA TYR A 79 9.23 3.72 14.24
C TYR A 79 8.08 3.61 15.26
N GLU A 80 6.82 3.59 14.82
CA GLU A 80 5.69 3.33 15.71
C GLU A 80 5.53 1.81 15.86
N LEU A 81 6.07 1.27 16.96
CA LEU A 81 6.00 -0.16 17.26
C LEU A 81 4.67 -0.52 17.90
N CYS A 82 3.92 -1.44 17.28
CA CYS A 82 2.68 -1.97 17.81
C CYS A 82 2.90 -2.76 19.10
N SER A 83 4.09 -3.34 19.29
CA SER A 83 4.44 -4.12 20.47
C SER A 83 4.96 -3.31 21.66
N TYR A 84 5.13 -1.99 21.52
CA TYR A 84 5.75 -1.19 22.57
C TYR A 84 4.99 -1.29 23.91
N GLY A 85 5.71 -1.65 24.98
CA GLY A 85 5.14 -1.81 26.32
C GLY A 85 4.23 -3.04 26.48
N MET A 86 4.13 -3.90 25.47
CA MET A 86 3.32 -5.11 25.54
C MET A 86 4.17 -6.30 25.99
N THR A 87 3.70 -7.02 26.99
CA THR A 87 4.32 -8.26 27.46
C THR A 87 3.27 -9.36 27.46
N SER A 88 3.54 -10.48 26.79
CA SER A 88 2.70 -11.67 26.81
C SER A 88 3.32 -12.76 27.68
N ARG A 89 2.49 -13.67 28.21
CA ARG A 89 2.97 -14.92 28.81
C ARG A 89 3.47 -15.90 27.74
N ASP A 90 2.99 -15.76 26.51
CA ASP A 90 3.35 -16.63 25.41
C ASP A 90 4.66 -16.18 24.76
N ASN A 91 5.50 -17.13 24.38
CA ASN A 91 6.80 -16.83 23.74
C ASN A 91 6.63 -16.20 22.35
N LEU A 92 5.63 -16.61 21.56
CA LEU A 92 5.48 -16.17 20.17
C LEU A 92 5.29 -14.63 20.05
N PRO A 93 4.34 -13.98 20.76
CA PRO A 93 4.22 -12.52 20.71
C PRO A 93 5.48 -11.80 21.19
N ASN A 94 6.17 -12.31 22.22
CA ASN A 94 7.39 -11.69 22.73
C ASN A 94 8.53 -11.77 21.70
N GLU A 95 8.70 -12.92 21.05
CA GLU A 95 9.70 -13.09 19.99
C GLU A 95 9.41 -12.21 18.77
N LEU A 96 8.15 -12.08 18.37
CA LEU A 96 7.78 -11.19 17.26
C LEU A 96 7.94 -9.71 17.64
N ALA A 97 7.61 -9.33 18.88
CA ALA A 97 7.81 -7.98 19.40
C ALA A 97 9.30 -7.58 19.33
N ASN A 98 10.19 -8.45 19.79
CA ASN A 98 11.64 -8.23 19.75
C ASN A 98 12.16 -8.03 18.31
N ARG A 99 11.50 -8.61 17.30
CA ARG A 99 11.87 -8.52 15.89
C ARG A 99 11.18 -7.39 15.14
N GLU A 100 10.14 -6.77 15.71
CA GLU A 100 9.29 -5.80 15.02
C GLU A 100 10.10 -4.61 14.49
N LYS A 101 10.89 -3.98 15.36
CA LYS A 101 11.69 -2.80 15.00
C LYS A 101 12.63 -3.10 13.84
N ASP A 102 13.42 -4.16 13.97
CA ASP A 102 14.45 -4.51 12.99
C ASP A 102 13.85 -4.94 11.64
N ASN A 103 12.66 -5.57 11.65
CA ASN A 103 11.92 -5.85 10.41
C ASN A 103 11.35 -4.59 9.77
N ARG A 104 10.80 -3.64 10.55
CA ARG A 104 10.25 -2.38 10.01
C ARG A 104 11.30 -1.51 9.33
N ILE A 105 12.54 -1.53 9.83
CA ILE A 105 13.66 -0.76 9.27
C ILE A 105 14.52 -1.56 8.27
N GLY A 106 14.22 -2.84 8.07
CA GLY A 106 14.95 -3.71 7.13
C GLY A 106 16.33 -4.18 7.59
N LEU A 107 16.63 -4.12 8.90
CA LEU A 107 17.85 -4.72 9.47
C LEU A 107 17.73 -6.24 9.66
N LEU A 108 16.51 -6.73 9.86
CA LEU A 108 16.21 -8.15 10.00
C LEU A 108 15.12 -8.54 9.02
N ALA A 109 15.23 -9.73 8.43
CA ALA A 109 14.21 -10.28 7.56
C ALA A 109 13.66 -11.56 8.22
N THR A 110 12.34 -11.59 8.48
CA THR A 110 11.69 -12.70 9.19
C THR A 110 10.56 -13.31 8.37
N ILE A 111 10.63 -14.61 8.12
CA ILE A 111 9.52 -15.41 7.58
C ILE A 111 8.87 -16.18 8.73
N ILE A 112 7.55 -16.05 8.86
CA ILE A 112 6.77 -16.78 9.87
C ILE A 112 6.06 -17.94 9.19
N PHE A 113 6.40 -19.16 9.57
CA PHE A 113 5.58 -20.32 9.23
C PHE A 113 4.42 -20.46 10.21
N VAL A 114 3.21 -20.61 9.69
CA VAL A 114 2.00 -20.79 10.49
C VAL A 114 1.31 -22.07 10.04
N ARG A 115 0.83 -22.86 11.01
CA ARG A 115 -0.03 -24.03 10.79
C ARG A 115 -1.13 -24.04 11.85
N TYR A 116 -2.38 -24.23 11.43
CA TYR A 116 -3.50 -24.36 12.35
C TYR A 116 -4.67 -25.13 11.73
N SER A 117 -5.54 -25.65 12.58
CA SER A 117 -6.85 -26.15 12.16
C SER A 117 -7.90 -25.04 12.21
N THR A 118 -8.81 -25.04 11.23
CA THR A 118 -10.03 -24.23 11.24
C THR A 118 -11.00 -24.79 12.28
N LYS A 119 -12.07 -24.04 12.58
CA LYS A 119 -13.15 -24.53 13.45
C LYS A 119 -13.83 -25.80 12.90
N SER A 120 -13.82 -25.99 11.58
CA SER A 120 -14.32 -27.17 10.88
C SER A 120 -13.31 -28.34 10.83
N GLY A 121 -12.15 -28.20 11.48
CA GLY A 121 -11.10 -29.23 11.55
C GLY A 121 -10.19 -29.30 10.32
N HIS A 122 -10.27 -28.34 9.39
CA HIS A 122 -9.44 -28.33 8.18
C HIS A 122 -8.09 -27.71 8.48
N GLU A 123 -7.03 -28.32 8.01
CA GLU A 123 -5.69 -27.79 8.21
C GLU A 123 -5.37 -26.69 7.20
N ILE A 124 -4.79 -25.60 7.70
CA ILE A 124 -4.25 -24.52 6.91
C ILE A 124 -2.80 -24.29 7.34
N SER A 125 -1.90 -24.16 6.38
CA SER A 125 -0.50 -23.81 6.62
C SER A 125 0.05 -22.85 5.58
N GLY A 126 1.12 -22.14 5.89
CA GLY A 126 1.68 -21.15 4.98
C GLY A 126 2.80 -20.31 5.59
N TYR A 127 3.41 -19.47 4.77
CA TYR A 127 4.50 -18.58 5.13
C TYR A 127 4.05 -17.13 5.03
N ILE A 128 4.42 -16.30 6.01
CA ILE A 128 4.18 -14.86 6.06
C ILE A 128 5.51 -14.14 6.00
N ASP A 129 5.65 -13.16 5.11
CA ASP A 129 6.70 -12.14 5.23
C ASP A 129 6.30 -11.18 6.35
N TYR A 130 7.04 -11.21 7.46
CA TYR A 130 6.68 -10.42 8.63
C TYR A 130 6.78 -8.92 8.36
N ALA A 131 7.84 -8.47 7.68
CA ALA A 131 8.04 -7.06 7.37
C ALA A 131 6.93 -6.54 6.46
N ASP A 132 6.57 -7.28 5.40
CA ASP A 132 5.48 -6.90 4.51
C ASP A 132 4.12 -6.85 5.25
N ARG A 133 3.89 -7.81 6.16
CA ARG A 133 2.65 -7.84 6.95
C ARG A 133 2.57 -6.74 8.00
N LEU A 134 3.69 -6.28 8.55
CA LEU A 134 3.74 -5.12 9.45
C LEU A 134 3.40 -3.80 8.74
N LEU A 135 3.50 -3.76 7.41
CA LEU A 135 3.12 -2.60 6.60
C LEU A 135 1.65 -2.60 6.21
N SER A 136 1.04 -3.77 6.05
CA SER A 136 -0.32 -3.94 5.51
C SER A 136 -1.39 -4.23 6.57
N GLU A 137 -1.02 -4.39 7.84
CA GLU A 137 -1.92 -4.72 8.95
C GLU A 137 -1.53 -4.01 10.25
N ASP A 138 -2.54 -3.65 11.05
CA ASP A 138 -2.34 -3.28 12.45
C ASP A 138 -2.16 -4.54 13.31
N TRP A 139 -0.97 -4.69 13.89
CA TRP A 139 -0.58 -5.82 14.75
C TRP A 139 -0.90 -5.61 16.23
N THR A 140 -1.39 -4.42 16.62
CA THR A 140 -1.78 -4.10 17.99
C THR A 140 -2.76 -5.14 18.57
N PRO A 141 -3.81 -5.59 17.86
CA PRO A 141 -4.71 -6.62 18.38
C PRO A 141 -4.05 -7.99 18.59
N PHE A 142 -3.01 -8.32 17.81
CA PHE A 142 -2.25 -9.56 17.97
C PHE A 142 -1.40 -9.50 19.24
N PHE A 143 -0.62 -8.43 19.42
CA PHE A 143 0.22 -8.27 20.60
C PHE A 143 -0.58 -8.12 21.90
N LEU A 144 -1.78 -7.54 21.85
CA LEU A 144 -2.74 -7.50 22.96
C LEU A 144 -3.41 -8.86 23.26
N GLY A 145 -3.15 -9.90 22.46
CA GLY A 145 -3.82 -11.20 22.58
C GLY A 145 -5.30 -11.20 22.19
N LYS A 146 -5.82 -10.10 21.62
CA LYS A 146 -7.21 -9.97 21.18
C LYS A 146 -7.48 -10.71 19.85
N ARG A 147 -6.43 -10.97 19.07
CA ARG A 147 -6.52 -11.67 17.78
C ARG A 147 -5.39 -12.70 17.65
N LYS A 148 -5.73 -13.90 17.18
CA LYS A 148 -4.73 -14.93 16.80
C LYS A 148 -4.15 -14.62 15.43
N LEU A 149 -2.87 -14.92 15.24
CA LEU A 149 -2.24 -14.86 13.93
C LEU A 149 -2.91 -15.86 12.97
N ARG A 150 -3.35 -15.37 11.80
CA ARG A 150 -4.01 -16.16 10.75
C ARG A 150 -3.42 -15.80 9.39
N LEU A 151 -3.36 -16.80 8.53
CA LEU A 151 -2.90 -16.65 7.15
C LEU A 151 -3.96 -15.93 6.32
N ARG A 152 -3.50 -15.18 5.32
CA ARG A 152 -4.28 -14.53 4.28
C ARG A 152 -3.88 -15.12 2.93
N ASN A 153 -4.78 -15.06 1.95
CA ASN A 153 -4.48 -15.51 0.60
C ASN A 153 -3.42 -14.63 -0.10
N SER A 154 -3.12 -13.46 0.45
CA SER A 154 -2.08 -12.53 -0.01
C SER A 154 -0.70 -12.78 0.59
N ASP A 155 -0.55 -13.72 1.53
CA ASP A 155 0.75 -14.05 2.11
C ASP A 155 1.67 -14.76 1.12
N LEU A 156 2.96 -14.92 1.48
CA LEU A 156 3.94 -15.63 0.65
C LEU A 156 3.42 -17.01 0.24
N SER A 157 2.81 -17.73 1.17
CA SER A 157 2.01 -18.89 0.82
C SER A 157 0.81 -19.09 1.72
N PHE A 158 -0.21 -19.70 1.15
CA PHE A 158 -1.39 -20.20 1.84
C PHE A 158 -1.73 -21.55 1.26
N PHE A 159 -1.93 -22.56 2.11
CA PHE A 159 -2.31 -23.90 1.71
C PHE A 159 -3.46 -24.39 2.57
N ASN A 160 -4.58 -24.76 1.95
CA ASN A 160 -5.68 -25.45 2.60
C ASN A 160 -5.67 -26.93 2.20
N TRP A 161 -5.33 -27.78 3.16
CA TRP A 161 -5.09 -29.20 2.93
C TRP A 161 -6.34 -29.98 2.56
N ARG A 162 -7.54 -29.47 2.85
CA ARG A 162 -8.79 -30.20 2.54
C ARG A 162 -9.17 -30.10 1.07
N ASN A 163 -9.14 -28.90 0.52
CA ASN A 163 -9.61 -28.63 -0.84
C ASN A 163 -8.45 -28.40 -1.82
N ASN A 164 -7.20 -28.59 -1.37
CA ASN A 164 -5.99 -28.39 -2.14
C ASN A 164 -5.88 -26.98 -2.75
N ILE A 165 -6.52 -25.98 -2.12
CA ILE A 165 -6.40 -24.58 -2.54
C ILE A 165 -5.06 -24.07 -2.03
N ASN A 166 -4.27 -23.54 -2.96
CA ASN A 166 -3.01 -22.91 -2.64
C ASN A 166 -2.86 -21.55 -3.31
N TYR A 167 -2.24 -20.62 -2.58
CA TYR A 167 -1.82 -19.32 -3.08
C TYR A 167 -0.34 -19.17 -2.80
N TYR A 168 0.36 -18.54 -3.74
CA TYR A 168 1.77 -18.19 -3.62
C TYR A 168 1.93 -16.79 -4.18
N ASN A 169 2.46 -15.88 -3.37
CA ASN A 169 2.60 -14.48 -3.74
C ASN A 169 4.03 -14.03 -3.45
N ASN A 170 4.54 -13.13 -4.29
CA ASN A 170 5.76 -12.40 -3.96
C ASN A 170 5.41 -11.28 -2.98
N SER A 171 6.34 -10.94 -2.10
CA SER A 171 6.31 -9.70 -1.33
C SER A 171 7.35 -8.73 -1.88
N MET A 172 7.43 -7.54 -1.28
CA MET A 172 8.52 -6.60 -1.58
C MET A 172 9.90 -7.14 -1.22
N ASN A 173 9.98 -8.11 -0.28
CA ASN A 173 11.26 -8.64 0.22
C ASN A 173 11.60 -10.03 -0.31
N TYR A 174 10.60 -10.82 -0.76
CA TYR A 174 10.80 -12.21 -1.16
C TYR A 174 10.08 -12.56 -2.47
N THR A 175 10.77 -13.34 -3.31
CA THR A 175 10.21 -13.97 -4.49
C THR A 175 9.96 -15.45 -4.22
N VAL A 176 8.74 -15.91 -4.49
CA VAL A 176 8.35 -17.31 -4.29
C VAL A 176 8.46 -18.05 -5.62
N SER A 177 9.49 -18.89 -5.75
CA SER A 177 9.67 -19.76 -6.91
C SER A 177 8.82 -21.03 -6.80
N ARG A 178 8.07 -21.37 -7.84
CA ARG A 178 7.41 -22.66 -7.98
C ARG A 178 8.26 -23.57 -8.86
N PHE A 179 8.62 -24.74 -8.34
CA PHE A 179 9.12 -25.82 -9.18
C PHE A 179 7.93 -26.70 -9.54
N SER A 180 7.52 -26.63 -10.81
CA SER A 180 6.69 -27.70 -11.38
C SER A 180 7.63 -28.88 -11.64
N PRO A 181 7.35 -30.07 -11.11
CA PRO A 181 8.12 -31.27 -11.42
C PRO A 181 8.03 -31.62 -12.91
#